data_AF-A0A1S2VDK4-F1
#
_entry.id   AF-A0A1S2VDK4-F1
#
_cell.length_a   1.000
_cell.length_b   1.000
_cell.length_c   1.000
_cell.angle_alpha   90.00
_cell.angle_beta   90.00
_cell.angle_gamma   90.00
#
_symmetry.space_group_name_H-M   'P 1'
#
loop_
_entity.id
_entity.type
_entity.pdbx_description
1 polymer ?
#
loop_
_entity_poly.entity_id
_entity_poly.type
_entity_poly.pdbx_seq_one_letter_code
_entity_poly.pdbx_strand_id
1 'polypeptide(L)'
;MTISTHPPASPKPQNPGAADPLKQEACIQVVVRFIDGNSVLRYSYDVQHRGKKIYQNVGYWTSLWQKKIEFETPPGWKGRVEAAAIFHSFDGNRGDKICQFERRAGWTWNRHN
;
A
#
# COMPACT_ATOMS: atom_id res chain seq x y z
N MET A 1 -64.77 -25.06 21.77
CA MET A 1 -63.49 -24.35 22.00
C MET A 1 -62.42 -25.14 21.27
N THR A 2 -61.91 -24.63 20.15
CA THR A 2 -60.99 -25.35 19.26
C THR A 2 -59.57 -24.85 19.53
N ILE A 3 -58.69 -25.71 20.05
CA ILE A 3 -57.29 -25.36 20.33
C ILE A 3 -56.53 -25.51 19.00
N SER A 4 -56.07 -24.39 18.44
CA SER A 4 -55.24 -24.38 17.23
C SER A 4 -53.80 -24.76 17.60
N THR A 5 -53.38 -25.96 17.21
CA THR A 5 -52.00 -26.45 17.33
C THR A 5 -51.25 -26.16 16.04
N HIS A 6 -50.76 -24.93 15.87
CA HIS A 6 -49.71 -24.67 14.87
C HIS A 6 -48.34 -25.07 15.46
N PRO A 7 -47.53 -25.88 14.77
CA PRO A 7 -46.15 -26.13 15.19
C PRO A 7 -45.31 -24.85 15.04
N PRO A 8 -44.28 -24.64 15.89
CA PRO A 8 -43.40 -23.49 15.78
C PRO A 8 -42.67 -23.53 14.42
N ALA A 9 -42.64 -22.39 13.73
CA ALA A 9 -41.96 -22.25 12.45
C ALA A 9 -40.48 -22.66 12.59
N SER A 10 -40.02 -23.51 11.66
CA SER A 10 -38.61 -23.89 11.57
C SER A 10 -37.73 -22.63 11.46
N PRO A 11 -36.57 -22.58 12.14
CA PRO A 11 -35.66 -21.45 11.99
C PRO A 11 -35.24 -21.33 10.52
N LYS A 12 -35.40 -20.13 9.96
CA LYS A 12 -34.94 -19.83 8.60
C LYS A 12 -33.45 -20.17 8.51
N PRO A 13 -32.99 -20.81 7.42
CA PRO A 13 -31.56 -21.00 7.20
C PRO A 13 -30.88 -19.64 7.24
N GLN A 14 -29.95 -19.48 8.17
CA GLN A 14 -29.07 -18.32 8.22
C GLN A 14 -28.32 -18.28 6.90
N ASN A 15 -28.51 -17.21 6.14
CA ASN A 15 -27.85 -16.97 4.86
C ASN A 15 -26.35 -17.27 5.01
N PRO A 16 -25.77 -18.30 4.35
CA PRO A 16 -24.33 -18.56 4.37
C PRO A 16 -23.54 -17.56 3.51
N GLY A 17 -24.12 -16.39 3.23
CA GLY A 17 -23.68 -15.44 2.20
C GLY A 17 -23.29 -14.06 2.73
N ALA A 18 -23.07 -13.90 4.04
CA ALA A 18 -22.24 -12.77 4.48
C ALA A 18 -20.79 -13.16 4.20
N ALA A 19 -20.38 -13.02 2.94
CA ALA A 19 -18.96 -12.94 2.62
C ALA A 19 -18.38 -11.90 3.58
N ASP A 20 -17.38 -12.30 4.38
CA ASP A 20 -16.61 -11.35 5.17
C ASP A 20 -16.30 -10.15 4.28
N PRO A 21 -16.58 -8.90 4.69
CA PRO A 21 -16.22 -7.75 3.90
C PRO A 21 -14.75 -7.93 3.53
N LEU A 22 -14.46 -7.95 2.22
CA LEU A 22 -13.12 -8.12 1.68
C LEU A 22 -12.21 -7.25 2.55
N LYS A 23 -11.36 -7.86 3.38
CA LYS A 23 -10.56 -7.10 4.35
C LYS A 23 -9.77 -6.11 3.52
N GLN A 24 -10.12 -4.83 3.63
CA GLN A 24 -9.51 -3.80 2.79
C GLN A 24 -8.00 -3.87 2.98
N GLU A 25 -7.29 -4.27 1.94
CA GLU A 25 -5.87 -4.57 2.02
C GLU A 25 -5.10 -3.27 1.84
N ALA A 26 -4.94 -2.57 2.96
CA ALA A 26 -4.08 -1.40 3.02
C ALA A 26 -2.60 -1.80 3.02
N CYS A 27 -1.78 -1.07 2.27
CA CYS A 27 -0.33 -1.27 2.16
C CYS A 27 0.41 0.02 1.84
N ILE A 28 1.75 -0.06 1.86
CA ILE A 28 2.63 0.97 1.32
C ILE A 28 3.09 0.53 -0.05
N GLN A 29 2.93 1.41 -1.02
CA GLN A 29 3.35 1.23 -2.40
C GLN A 29 4.47 2.21 -2.70
N VAL A 30 5.59 1.73 -3.27
CA VAL A 30 6.71 2.57 -3.68
C VAL A 30 7.02 2.37 -5.14
N VAL A 31 7.14 3.48 -5.85
CA VAL A 31 7.56 3.52 -7.25
C VAL A 31 8.89 4.25 -7.31
N VAL A 32 9.91 3.61 -7.87
CA VAL A 32 11.26 4.18 -8.04
C VAL A 32 11.60 4.25 -9.51
N ARG A 33 11.97 5.43 -9.99
CA ARG A 33 12.47 5.68 -11.34
C ARG A 33 13.98 5.87 -11.28
N PHE A 34 14.73 5.09 -12.05
CA PHE A 34 16.19 5.12 -12.03
C PHE A 34 16.78 4.86 -13.42
N ILE A 35 18.05 5.25 -13.60
CA ILE A 35 18.84 4.98 -14.80
C ILE A 35 19.67 3.72 -14.56
N ASP A 36 19.52 2.70 -15.41
CA ASP A 36 20.25 1.45 -15.27
C ASP A 36 21.72 1.53 -15.74
N GLY A 37 22.39 0.38 -15.80
CA GLY A 37 23.76 0.22 -16.31
C GLY A 37 24.00 0.81 -17.70
N ASN A 38 22.97 0.81 -18.54
CA ASN A 38 23.02 1.10 -19.97
C ASN A 38 22.42 2.48 -20.31
N SER A 39 22.28 3.36 -19.32
CA SER A 39 21.65 4.67 -19.47
C SER A 39 20.16 4.60 -19.86
N VAL A 40 19.49 3.48 -19.60
CA VAL A 40 18.05 3.33 -19.88
C VAL A 40 17.24 3.66 -18.64
N LEU A 41 16.17 4.42 -18.83
CA LEU A 41 15.21 4.74 -17.77
C LEU A 41 14.38 3.50 -17.42
N ARG A 42 14.36 3.13 -16.14
CA ARG A 42 13.64 1.99 -15.61
C ARG A 42 12.76 2.40 -14.42
N TYR A 43 11.76 1.57 -14.16
CA TYR A 43 10.86 1.69 -13.03
C TYR A 43 10.95 0.41 -12.19
N SER A 44 11.09 0.58 -10.88
CA SER A 44 10.93 -0.49 -9.89
C SER A 44 9.70 -0.21 -9.05
N TYR A 45 9.01 -1.28 -8.69
CA TYR A 45 7.76 -1.26 -7.97
C TYR A 45 7.86 -2.20 -6.77
N ASP A 46 7.63 -1.67 -5.57
CA ASP A 46 7.62 -2.46 -4.35
C ASP A 46 6.32 -2.24 -3.58
N VAL A 47 5.73 -3.34 -3.10
CA VAL A 47 4.50 -3.35 -2.29
C VAL A 47 4.83 -4.03 -0.97
N GLN A 48 4.81 -3.23 0.09
CA GLN A 48 5.26 -3.62 1.41
C GLN A 48 4.05 -3.74 2.35
N HIS A 49 4.00 -4.85 3.12
CA HIS A 49 3.10 -5.07 4.26
C HIS A 49 1.59 -4.97 3.97
N ARG A 50 1.14 -5.61 2.89
CA ARG A 50 -0.28 -5.81 2.57
C ARG A 50 -1.07 -6.36 3.77
N GLY A 51 -2.11 -5.64 4.18
CA GLY A 51 -3.04 -6.06 5.24
C GLY A 51 -2.50 -6.01 6.67
N LYS A 52 -1.36 -5.37 6.93
CA LYS A 52 -0.75 -5.28 8.28
C LYS A 52 -0.73 -3.85 8.81
N LYS A 53 -1.19 -3.62 10.05
CA LYS A 53 -1.26 -2.30 10.73
C LYS A 53 0.02 -1.45 10.62
N ILE A 54 1.19 -2.06 10.46
CA ILE A 54 2.47 -1.37 10.28
C ILE A 54 2.49 -0.42 9.06
N TYR A 55 1.61 -0.58 8.07
CA TYR A 55 1.48 0.37 6.95
C TYR A 55 1.16 1.81 7.43
N GLN A 56 0.57 1.97 8.61
CA GLN A 56 0.21 3.27 9.18
C GLN A 56 1.43 4.04 9.73
N ASN A 57 2.58 3.38 9.95
CA ASN A 57 3.78 4.04 10.45
C ASN A 57 4.53 4.75 9.31
N VAL A 58 3.97 5.87 8.86
CA VAL A 58 4.49 6.67 7.75
C VAL A 58 5.97 7.04 7.96
N GLY A 59 6.35 7.51 9.16
CA GLY A 59 7.71 7.91 9.47
C GLY A 59 8.75 6.78 9.36
N TYR A 60 8.38 5.55 9.75
CA TYR A 60 9.21 4.38 9.53
C TYR A 60 9.42 4.12 8.03
N TRP A 61 8.33 4.10 7.25
CA TRP A 61 8.40 3.80 5.82
C TRP A 61 9.23 4.81 5.04
N THR A 62 9.04 6.08 5.35
CA THR A 62 9.74 7.15 4.68
C THR A 62 11.23 7.12 5.01
N SER A 63 11.59 6.87 6.27
CA SER A 63 12.99 6.74 6.69
C SER A 63 13.67 5.52 6.05
N LEU A 64 12.95 4.38 5.98
CA LEU A 64 13.46 3.17 5.32
C LEU A 64 13.77 3.43 3.85
N TRP A 65 12.83 4.05 3.12
CA TRP A 65 13.00 4.29 1.69
C TRP A 65 13.99 5.41 1.38
N GLN A 66 14.08 6.43 2.24
CA GLN A 66 15.18 7.38 2.24
C GLN A 66 16.53 6.67 2.30
N LYS A 67 16.71 5.80 3.30
CA LYS A 67 17.95 5.04 3.45
C LYS A 67 18.23 4.17 2.22
N LYS A 68 17.22 3.49 1.70
CA LYS A 68 17.34 2.64 0.50
C LYS A 68 17.76 3.41 -0.74
N ILE A 69 17.14 4.56 -1.00
CA ILE A 69 17.39 5.37 -2.19
C ILE A 69 18.75 6.07 -2.11
N GLU A 70 19.14 6.54 -0.93
CA GLU A 70 20.37 7.33 -0.76
C GLU A 70 21.61 6.45 -0.55
N PHE A 71 21.47 5.31 0.15
CA PHE A 71 22.62 4.53 0.64
C PHE A 71 22.62 3.06 0.22
N GLU A 72 21.45 2.39 0.15
CA GLU A 72 21.38 0.92 -0.07
C GLU A 72 21.05 0.51 -1.52
N THR A 73 21.02 1.46 -2.46
CA THR A 73 20.92 1.12 -3.89
C THR A 73 22.13 0.25 -4.29
N PRO A 74 21.96 -0.80 -5.12
CA PRO A 74 23.07 -1.61 -5.62
C PRO A 74 24.21 -0.74 -6.15
N PRO A 75 25.49 -1.18 -6.11
CA PRO A 75 26.65 -0.39 -6.51
C PRO A 75 26.59 0.24 -7.93
N GLY A 76 25.67 -0.19 -8.78
CA GLY A 76 25.39 0.41 -10.09
C GLY A 76 24.17 1.34 -10.18
N TRP A 77 23.47 1.62 -9.08
CA TRP A 77 22.24 2.43 -9.04
C TRP A 77 22.39 3.68 -8.16
N LYS A 78 23.44 3.75 -7.33
CA LYS A 78 23.73 4.90 -6.47
C LYS A 78 23.89 6.16 -7.30
N GLY A 79 23.13 7.20 -6.97
CA GLY A 79 23.08 8.46 -7.73
C GLY A 79 22.35 8.36 -9.09
N ARG A 80 21.78 7.20 -9.43
CA ARG A 80 21.01 6.98 -10.66
C ARG A 80 19.50 6.99 -10.45
N VAL A 81 19.04 7.05 -9.20
CA VAL A 81 17.62 7.28 -8.90
C VAL A 81 17.27 8.71 -9.32
N GLU A 82 16.35 8.82 -10.27
CA GLU A 82 15.87 10.10 -10.80
C GLU A 82 14.70 10.61 -9.99
N ALA A 83 13.78 9.72 -9.61
CA ALA A 83 12.63 10.05 -8.81
C ALA A 83 12.12 8.83 -8.04
N ALA A 84 11.44 9.05 -6.92
CA ALA A 84 10.67 8.02 -6.24
C ALA A 84 9.40 8.62 -5.64
N ALA A 85 8.37 7.80 -5.45
CA ALA A 85 7.16 8.22 -4.75
C ALA A 85 6.63 7.09 -3.88
N ILE A 86 6.20 7.44 -2.67
CA ILE A 86 5.64 6.54 -1.68
C ILE A 86 4.15 6.89 -1.53
N PHE A 87 3.30 5.88 -1.57
CA PHE A 87 1.85 6.01 -1.49
C PHE A 87 1.29 5.07 -0.44
N HIS A 88 0.17 5.47 0.15
CA HIS A 88 -0.79 4.51 0.64
C HIS A 88 -1.45 3.82 -0.55
N SER A 89 -1.72 2.52 -0.42
CA SER A 89 -2.49 1.77 -1.40
C SER A 89 -3.56 0.98 -0.66
N PHE A 90 -4.78 0.99 -1.17
CA PHE A 90 -5.93 0.31 -0.60
C PHE A 90 -6.54 -0.57 -1.69
N ASP A 91 -6.61 -1.88 -1.45
CA ASP A 91 -7.18 -2.85 -2.40
C ASP A 91 -6.50 -2.84 -3.79
N GLY A 92 -5.20 -2.52 -3.81
CA GLY A 92 -4.41 -2.41 -5.04
C GLY A 92 -4.59 -1.09 -5.79
N ASN A 93 -5.47 -0.20 -5.33
CA ASN A 93 -5.59 1.16 -5.85
C ASN A 93 -4.61 2.09 -5.16
N ARG A 94 -3.94 2.93 -5.97
CA ARG A 94 -3.08 3.99 -5.46
C ARG A 94 -3.93 5.01 -4.70
N GLY A 95 -3.69 5.12 -3.40
CA GLY A 95 -4.27 6.13 -2.53
C GLY A 95 -3.37 7.35 -2.41
N ASP A 96 -3.39 7.97 -1.22
CA ASP A 96 -2.68 9.21 -0.96
C ASP A 96 -1.16 9.07 -1.09
N LYS A 97 -0.56 10.04 -1.80
CA LYS A 97 0.90 10.15 -1.89
C LYS A 97 1.43 10.71 -0.58
N ILE A 98 2.32 9.96 0.05
CA ILE A 98 2.96 10.29 1.33
C ILE A 98 4.11 11.27 1.10
N CYS A 99 5.04 10.89 0.23
CA CYS A 99 6.17 11.71 -0.12
C CYS A 99 6.70 11.35 -1.50
N GLN A 100 7.52 12.25 -2.04
CA GLN A 100 8.24 12.05 -3.28
C GLN A 100 9.69 12.47 -3.11
N PHE A 101 10.56 11.82 -3.87
CA PHE A 101 11.93 12.18 -4.05
C PHE A 101 12.14 12.56 -5.51
N GLU A 102 12.83 13.65 -5.76
CA GLU A 102 13.38 13.98 -7.07
C GLU A 102 14.85 14.30 -6.93
N ARG A 103 15.70 13.77 -7.81
CA ARG A 103 17.16 13.95 -7.71
C ARG A 103 17.59 15.42 -7.64
N ARG A 104 16.86 16.30 -8.32
CA ARG A 104 17.17 17.74 -8.38
C ARG A 104 16.54 18.56 -7.24
N ALA A 105 15.45 18.09 -6.64
CA ALA A 105 14.67 18.82 -5.64
C ALA A 105 14.75 18.23 -4.23
N GLY A 106 15.30 17.01 -4.10
CA GLY A 106 15.30 16.26 -2.86
C GLY A 106 13.94 15.69 -2.49
N TRP A 107 13.72 15.47 -1.19
CA TRP A 107 12.47 14.93 -0.66
C TRP A 107 11.42 16.02 -0.46
N THR A 108 10.24 15.80 -1.02
CA THR A 108 9.04 16.62 -0.78
C THR A 108 7.98 15.79 -0.07
N TRP A 109 7.41 16.34 0.98
CA TRP A 109 6.42 15.69 1.81
C TRP A 109 5.04 16.25 1.47
N ASN A 110 4.09 15.37 1.19
CA ASN A 110 2.70 15.77 1.08
C ASN A 110 2.14 15.87 2.49
N ARG A 111 2.11 17.09 3.02
CA ARG A 111 1.36 17.39 4.23
C ARG A 111 -0.11 17.39 3.84
N HIS A 112 -0.82 16.32 4.14
CA HIS A 112 -2.27 16.40 4.23
C HIS A 112 -2.58 17.23 5.48
N ASN A 113 -3.09 18.45 5.27
CA ASN A 113 -3.75 19.24 6.31
C ASN A 113 -5.09 18.61 6.67
#